data_AF-A0A0Q6LUP1-F1
#
_entry.id   AF-A0A0Q6LUP1-F1
#
_cell.length_a   1.000
_cell.length_b   1.000
_cell.length_c   1.000
_cell.angle_alpha   90.00
_cell.angle_beta   90.00
_cell.angle_gamma   90.00
#
_symmetry.space_group_name_H-M   'P 1'
#
loop_
_entity.id
_entity.type
_entity.pdbx_description
1 polymer ?
#
loop_
_entity_poly.entity_id
_entity_poly.type
_entity_poly.pdbx_seq_one_letter_code
_entity_poly.pdbx_strand_id
1 'polypeptide(L)' 'MRNLKCFDVHGVSVDELLVGFNDQADEFGIAEEDVISIKVLPAEAGHMVVRDGTKPITNLTRLVIFYWSSR' A
#
# COMPACT_ATOMS: atom_id res chain seq x y z
N MET A 1 21.03 6.13 -10.57
CA MET A 1 19.97 5.81 -11.55
C MET A 1 18.72 5.51 -10.73
N ARG A 2 17.57 6.10 -11.07
CA ARG A 2 16.33 5.90 -10.31
C ARG A 2 15.54 4.73 -10.89
N ASN A 3 14.95 3.91 -10.03
CA ASN A 3 14.15 2.74 -10.40
C ASN A 3 12.68 3.00 -10.11
N LEU A 4 11.80 2.59 -11.02
CA LEU A 4 10.37 2.62 -10.79
C LEU A 4 10.00 1.45 -9.86
N LYS A 5 9.37 1.76 -8.73
CA LYS A 5 8.89 0.77 -7.76
C LYS A 5 7.37 0.85 -7.61
N CYS A 6 6.81 -0.24 -7.09
CA CYS A 6 5.40 -0.41 -6.84
C CYS A 6 5.21 -0.88 -5.40
N PHE A 7 4.36 -0.18 -4.65
CA PHE A 7 3.84 -0.63 -3.37
C PHE A 7 2.41 -1.09 -3.57
N ASP A 8 2.17 -2.39 -3.40
CA ASP A 8 0.88 -3.04 -3.65
C ASP A 8 0.47 -3.82 -2.41
N VAL A 9 -0.55 -3.32 -1.71
CA VAL A 9 -0.97 -3.85 -0.41
C VAL A 9 -2.49 -3.90 -0.29
N HIS A 10 -2.95 -4.84 0.54
CA HIS A 10 -4.36 -5.01 0.87
C HIS A 10 -4.59 -4.73 2.35
N GLY A 11 -5.67 -4.03 2.68
CA GLY A 11 -5.97 -3.62 4.05
C GLY A 11 -7.45 -3.33 4.27
N VAL A 12 -7.80 -3.05 5.52
CA VAL A 12 -9.20 -2.85 5.92
C VAL A 12 -9.67 -1.43 5.59
N SER A 13 -8.76 -0.45 5.60
CA SER A 13 -9.04 0.94 5.21
C SER A 13 -7.88 1.53 4.41
N VAL A 14 -8.18 2.54 3.58
CA VAL A 14 -7.15 3.30 2.86
C VAL A 14 -6.22 4.02 3.84
N ASP A 15 -6.77 4.54 4.94
CA ASP A 15 -6.03 5.29 5.96
C ASP A 15 -4.91 4.45 6.59
N GLU A 16 -5.23 3.22 7.01
CA GLU A 16 -4.24 2.29 7.55
C GLU A 16 -3.12 1.98 6.54
N LEU A 17 -3.49 1.79 5.28
CA LEU A 17 -2.54 1.50 4.20
C LEU A 17 -1.63 2.70 3.90
N LEU A 18 -2.16 3.94 3.98
CA LEU A 18 -1.38 5.16 3.78
C LEU A 18 -0.43 5.43 4.96
N VAL A 19 -0.86 5.17 6.20
CA VAL A 19 0.02 5.26 7.37
C VAL A 19 1.20 4.29 7.21
N GLY A 20 0.92 3.02 6.89
CA GLY A 20 1.97 2.03 6.66
C GLY A 20 2.89 2.36 5.47
N PHE A 21 2.34 2.97 4.41
CA PHE A 21 3.16 3.47 3.32
C PHE A 21 4.06 4.64 3.77
N ASN A 22 3.55 5.60 4.54
CA ASN A 22 4.33 6.76 4.99
C ASN A 22 5.47 6.35 5.93
N ASP A 23 5.20 5.43 6.88
CA ASP A 23 6.23 4.89 7.77
C ASP A 23 7.38 4.24 6.96
N GLN A 24 7.03 3.52 5.89
CA GLN A 24 8.00 2.92 4.98
C GLN A 24 8.64 3.96 4.05
N ALA A 25 7.89 4.95 3.59
CA ALA A 25 8.37 5.98 2.68
C ALA A 25 9.48 6.80 3.31
N ASP A 26 9.35 7.11 4.60
CA ASP A 26 10.40 7.75 5.39
C ASP A 26 11.65 6.85 5.50
N GLU A 27 11.48 5.55 5.74
CA GLU A 27 12.59 4.59 5.80
C GLU A 27 13.32 4.43 4.45
N PHE A 28 12.55 4.43 3.35
CA PHE A 28 13.04 4.27 1.98
C PHE A 28 13.48 5.59 1.33
N GLY A 29 13.25 6.73 2.00
CA GLY A 29 13.56 8.06 1.50
C GLY A 29 12.78 8.43 0.23
N ILE A 30 11.50 8.08 0.17
CA ILE A 30 10.60 8.42 -0.93
C ILE A 30 10.06 9.83 -0.67
N ALA A 31 10.46 10.79 -1.49
CA ALA A 31 9.93 12.15 -1.41
C ALA A 31 8.54 12.22 -2.06
N GLU A 32 7.70 13.17 -1.65
CA GLU A 32 6.33 13.30 -2.19
C GLU A 32 6.35 13.55 -3.70
N GLU A 33 7.31 14.34 -4.19
CA GLU A 33 7.54 14.62 -5.61
C GLU A 33 7.91 13.37 -6.43
N ASP A 34 8.29 12.29 -5.76
CA ASP A 34 8.70 11.03 -6.38
C ASP A 34 7.53 10.05 -6.56
N VAL A 35 6.37 10.37 -5.96
CA VAL A 35 5.13 9.63 -6.12
C VAL A 35 4.49 9.98 -7.45
N ILE A 36 4.27 8.97 -8.29
CA ILE A 36 3.77 9.13 -9.66
C ILE A 36 2.26 8.92 -9.70
N SER A 37 1.77 7.92 -8.99
CA SER A 37 0.37 7.53 -9.04
C SER A 37 -0.04 6.75 -7.81
N ILE A 38 -1.22 7.08 -7.28
CA ILE A 38 -1.89 6.34 -6.21
C ILE A 38 -3.20 5.82 -6.79
N LYS A 39 -3.45 4.52 -6.63
CA LYS A 39 -4.69 3.86 -7.06
C LYS A 39 -5.31 3.13 -5.89
N VAL A 40 -6.59 3.41 -5.65
CA VAL A 40 -7.42 2.68 -4.70
C VAL A 40 -8.33 1.77 -5.51
N LEU A 41 -8.24 0.47 -5.25
CA LEU A 41 -8.98 -0.56 -5.95
C LEU A 41 -9.74 -1.41 -4.93
N PRO A 42 -10.88 -2.01 -5.32
CA PRO A 42 -11.45 -3.09 -4.54
C PRO A 42 -10.42 -4.23 -4.43
N ALA A 43 -10.38 -4.93 -3.30
CA ALA A 43 -9.55 -6.12 -3.20
C ALA A 43 -10.01 -7.19 -4.19
N GLU A 44 -9.04 -7.94 -4.72
CA GLU A 44 -9.32 -9.05 -5.61
C GLU A 44 -10.05 -10.18 -4.86
N ALA A 45 -10.94 -10.88 -5.57
CA ALA A 45 -11.71 -11.97 -4.99
C ALA A 45 -10.77 -13.05 -4.44
N GLY A 46 -10.98 -13.43 -3.17
CA GLY A 46 -10.15 -14.43 -2.47
C GLY A 46 -9.07 -13.86 -1.55
N HIS A 47 -8.83 -12.54 -1.56
CA HIS A 47 -7.99 -11.91 -0.54
C HIS A 47 -8.75 -11.82 0.78
N MET A 48 -8.14 -12.36 1.84
CA MET A 48 -8.66 -12.28 3.20
C MET A 48 -7.52 -11.94 4.16
N VAL A 49 -7.81 -11.08 5.13
CA VAL A 49 -6.91 -10.81 6.24
C VAL A 49 -7.53 -11.39 7.50
N VAL A 50 -6.74 -12.15 8.25
CA VAL A 50 -7.11 -12.64 9.58
C VAL A 50 -6.35 -11.79 10.59
N ARG A 51 -7.08 -11.06 11.44
CA ARG A 51 -6.52 -10.44 12.64
C ARG A 51 -6.78 -11.37 13.82
N ASP A 52 -5.82 -11.47 14.74
CA ASP A 52 -5.85 -12.43 15.85
C ASP A 52 -7.22 -12.46 16.54
N GLY A 53 -7.82 -13.66 16.56
CA GLY A 53 -9.11 -13.91 17.22
C GLY A 53 -10.36 -13.41 16.49
N THR A 54 -10.24 -12.83 15.30
CA THR A 54 -11.39 -12.34 14.52
C THR A 54 -11.70 -13.18 13.28
N LYS A 55 -12.97 -13.11 12.83
CA LYS A 55 -13.40 -13.72 11.57
C LYS A 55 -12.61 -13.12 10.40
N PRO A 56 -12.34 -13.90 9.33
CA PRO A 56 -11.68 -13.39 8.14
C PRO A 56 -12.39 -12.15 7.59
N ILE A 57 -11.63 -11.08 7.36
CA ILE A 57 -12.13 -9.86 6.74
C ILE A 57 -11.98 -10.02 5.23
N THR A 58 -13.10 -9.98 4.52
CA THR A 58 -13.17 -10.17 3.06
C THR A 58 -13.42 -8.86 2.30
N ASN A 59 -13.96 -7.83 2.96
CA ASN A 59 -14.17 -6.52 2.37
C ASN A 59 -12.92 -5.66 2.50
N LEU A 60 -11.86 -6.07 1.80
CA LEU A 60 -10.58 -5.39 1.82
C LEU A 60 -10.50 -4.34 0.70
N THR A 61 -9.66 -3.34 0.93
CA THR A 61 -9.25 -2.36 -0.06
C THR A 61 -7.82 -2.68 -0.50
N ARG A 62 -7.52 -2.48 -1.78
CA ARG A 62 -6.18 -2.58 -2.34
C ARG A 62 -5.65 -1.18 -2.66
N LEU A 63 -4.44 -0.88 -2.21
CA LEU A 63 -3.74 0.35 -2.48
C LEU A 63 -2.50 0.03 -3.34
N VAL A 64 -2.40 0.70 -4.48
CA VAL A 64 -1.26 0.57 -5.39
C VAL A 64 -0.61 1.94 -5.57
N ILE A 65 0.65 2.08 -5.18
CA ILE A 65 1.43 3.32 -5.29
C ILE A 65 2.65 3.08 -6.17
N PHE A 66 2.78 3.88 -7.22
CA PHE A 66 3.96 3.90 -8.08
C PHE A 66 4.84 5.09 -7.72
N TYR A 67 6.12 4.84 -7.49
CA TYR A 67 7.08 5.87 -7.11
C TYR A 67 8.48 5.59 -7.65
N TRP A 68 9.28 6.64 -7.79
CA TRP A 68 10.68 6.54 -8.19
C TRP A 68 11.60 6.44 -6.98
N SER A 69 12.40 5.37 -6.88
CA SER A 69 13.35 5.18 -5.78
C SER A 69 14.79 5.23 -6.28
N SER A 70 15.68 5.86 -5.51
CA SER A 70 17.13 5.87 -5.76
C SER A 70 17.87 4.71 -5.08
N ARG A 71 17.15 3.91 -4.27
CA ARG A 71 17.64 2.71 -3.59
C ARG A 71 17.17 1.43 -4.28
#